data_AF-A0A923ZU08-F1
#
_entry.id   AF-A0A923ZU08-F1
#
_cell.length_a   1.000
_cell.length_b   1.000
_cell.length_c   1.000
_cell.angle_alpha   90.00
_cell.angle_beta   90.00
_cell.angle_gamma   90.00
#
_symmetry.space_group_name_H-M   'P 1'
#
loop_
_entity.id
_entity.type
_entity.pdbx_description
1 polymer ?
#
loop_
_entity_poly.entity_id
_entity_poly.type
_entity_poly.pdbx_seq_one_letter_code
_entity_poly.pdbx_strand_id
1 'polypeptide(L)'
;MKNLSKIAGIALLSLTTSTWVSAQEKDNKGKNPDSVRPIDDSNIMWKQRLWRRMDLNEKQNQPFFSKGNEITKYLMEWVQSGVLQPYRNDSLKTKITKEDFLKNLVIENIGNDNALSDAEKAAGFGNETATGATTTGADDGWGDPKPKALVGGATTTPAKNDGFNNPTPVLTVGDLYYPKQLSILEIREDAIFDKQRSRLYYDIQSITIIIPANMTTAGFDKNVGSFRYKDLDKLFRSNPNCVWYNEQNEAQHKNMADAFDLRLFHARLTKKGNSKDDDLDTIYGGAKQGLIQSQQLEYKLMEMEHNLWEY
;
A
#
# COMPACT_ATOMS: atom_id res chain seq x y z
N MET A 1 73.57 18.84 21.25
CA MET A 1 73.73 17.39 21.49
C MET A 1 72.44 16.86 22.09
N LYS A 2 71.83 15.84 21.45
CA LYS A 2 70.96 14.79 22.03
C LYS A 2 69.63 15.25 22.70
N ASN A 3 68.44 14.72 22.44
CA ASN A 3 67.94 13.62 21.62
C ASN A 3 66.42 13.82 21.45
N LEU A 4 65.91 13.51 20.25
CA LEU A 4 64.52 13.11 20.02
C LEU A 4 64.30 11.72 20.65
N SER A 5 63.21 11.53 21.39
CA SER A 5 62.44 10.27 21.33
C SER A 5 61.01 10.43 21.84
N LYS A 6 60.08 10.13 20.94
CA LYS A 6 58.61 10.03 20.98
C LYS A 6 58.02 9.34 22.22
N ILE A 7 56.82 9.75 22.64
CA ILE A 7 55.62 8.97 23.04
C ILE A 7 54.48 10.01 23.11
N ALA A 8 53.71 10.20 22.03
CA ALA A 8 52.40 9.58 21.79
C ALA A 8 51.30 10.08 22.76
N GLY A 9 50.61 11.13 22.33
CA GLY A 9 49.42 11.68 22.97
C GLY A 9 48.77 12.68 22.02
N ILE A 10 48.31 12.18 20.86
CA ILE A 10 47.56 12.96 19.88
C ILE A 10 46.20 13.28 20.51
N ALA A 11 46.12 14.40 21.23
CA ALA A 11 44.86 15.08 21.48
C ALA A 11 44.49 15.79 20.17
N LEU A 12 43.96 15.02 19.22
CA LEU A 12 43.26 15.55 18.07
C LEU A 12 42.00 16.21 18.65
N LEU A 13 42.10 17.51 18.94
CA LEU A 13 40.94 18.37 19.11
C LEU A 13 40.30 18.46 17.72
N SER A 14 39.58 17.40 17.35
CA SER A 14 38.80 17.36 16.13
C SER A 14 37.77 18.46 16.26
N LEU A 15 38.06 19.56 15.58
CA LEU A 15 37.13 20.61 15.20
C LEU A 15 35.97 19.93 14.45
N THR A 16 35.04 19.34 15.19
CA THR A 16 33.76 18.87 14.67
C THR A 16 32.95 20.11 14.41
N THR A 17 33.29 20.82 13.33
CA THR A 17 32.33 21.64 12.62
C THR A 17 31.26 20.67 12.11
N SER A 18 30.26 20.44 12.95
CA SER A 18 28.97 19.91 12.56
C SER A 18 28.49 20.79 11.41
N THR A 19 28.75 20.36 10.18
CA THR A 19 28.06 20.85 9.01
C THR A 19 26.62 20.43 9.18
N TRP A 20 25.83 21.32 9.78
CA TRP A 20 24.39 21.31 9.68
C TRP A 20 24.08 21.39 8.19
N VAL A 21 23.91 20.23 7.55
CA VAL A 21 23.17 20.15 6.30
C VAL A 21 21.72 20.38 6.70
N SER A 22 21.36 21.64 6.93
CA SER A 22 19.99 22.07 6.79
C SER A 22 19.67 21.85 5.32
N ALA A 23 19.00 20.74 5.01
CA ALA A 23 18.32 20.60 3.74
C ALA A 23 17.47 21.87 3.59
N GLN A 24 17.88 22.77 2.70
CA GLN A 24 17.09 23.95 2.37
C GLN A 24 15.72 23.44 1.97
N GLU A 25 14.73 23.68 2.82
CA GLU A 25 13.34 23.51 2.45
C GLU A 25 13.16 24.36 1.19
N LYS A 26 12.94 23.69 0.05
CA LYS A 26 12.59 24.41 -1.17
C LYS A 26 11.30 25.15 -0.84
N ASP A 27 11.40 26.46 -0.73
CA ASP A 27 10.26 27.35 -0.59
C ASP A 27 9.32 27.05 -1.77
N ASN A 28 8.26 26.28 -1.50
CA ASN A 28 7.26 25.87 -2.49
C ASN A 28 6.33 27.04 -2.73
N LYS A 29 6.89 28.18 -3.17
CA LYS A 29 6.16 29.41 -3.49
C LYS A 29 5.01 29.10 -4.43
N GLY A 30 3.81 28.99 -3.87
CA GLY A 30 2.56 28.75 -4.60
C GLY A 30 2.57 27.53 -5.52
N LYS A 31 3.31 26.46 -5.21
CA LYS A 31 3.34 25.26 -6.06
C LYS A 31 2.97 24.03 -5.27
N ASN A 32 2.11 23.20 -5.85
CA ASN A 32 1.70 21.95 -5.22
C ASN A 32 2.91 20.98 -5.08
N PRO A 33 3.29 20.60 -3.84
CA PRO A 33 4.44 19.72 -3.62
C PRO A 33 4.21 18.28 -4.10
N ASP A 34 2.96 17.82 -4.13
CA ASP A 34 2.60 16.45 -4.52
C ASP A 34 2.51 16.27 -6.04
N SER A 35 2.50 17.36 -6.80
CA SER A 35 2.47 17.36 -8.26
C SER A 35 3.83 16.99 -8.87
N VAL A 36 3.79 16.24 -9.97
CA VAL A 36 4.96 15.97 -10.82
C VAL A 36 5.33 17.21 -11.62
N ARG A 37 4.33 17.92 -12.13
CA ARG A 37 4.46 19.10 -12.99
C ARG A 37 3.63 20.25 -12.41
N PRO A 38 4.09 20.83 -11.28
CA PRO A 38 3.30 21.80 -10.55
C PRO A 38 3.05 23.06 -11.39
N ILE A 39 1.77 23.42 -11.49
CA ILE A 39 1.33 24.73 -11.95
C ILE A 39 1.40 25.67 -10.75
N ASP A 40 1.81 26.92 -11.00
CA ASP A 40 1.81 27.96 -9.98
C ASP A 40 0.36 28.32 -9.61
N ASP A 41 0.06 28.42 -8.32
CA ASP A 41 -1.27 28.71 -7.78
C ASP A 41 -1.81 30.02 -8.32
N SER A 42 -0.94 31.01 -8.60
CA SER A 42 -1.37 32.26 -9.23
C SER A 42 -1.87 32.05 -10.66
N ASN A 43 -1.42 31.01 -11.37
CA ASN A 43 -1.82 30.66 -12.73
C ASN A 43 -3.07 29.77 -12.80
N ILE A 44 -3.53 29.24 -11.67
CA ILE A 44 -4.74 28.44 -11.61
C ILE A 44 -5.94 29.39 -11.68
N MET A 45 -6.69 29.33 -12.78
CA MET A 45 -7.98 30.04 -12.87
C MET A 45 -9.06 29.29 -12.10
N TRP A 46 -9.05 27.96 -12.23
CA TRP A 46 -10.05 27.08 -11.66
C TRP A 46 -9.47 25.70 -11.39
N LYS A 47 -9.96 25.05 -10.34
CA LYS A 47 -9.52 23.72 -9.90
C LYS A 47 -10.69 22.89 -9.42
N GLN A 48 -10.82 21.67 -9.91
CA GLN A 48 -11.72 20.65 -9.38
C GLN A 48 -10.96 19.38 -9.04
N ARG A 49 -11.25 18.83 -7.86
CA ARG A 49 -10.72 17.54 -7.43
C ARG A 49 -11.63 16.42 -7.87
N LEU A 50 -11.05 15.39 -8.49
CA LEU A 50 -11.73 14.27 -9.10
C LEU A 50 -11.09 12.97 -8.61
N TRP A 51 -11.92 11.94 -8.43
CA TRP A 51 -11.46 10.57 -8.19
C TRP A 51 -11.99 9.70 -9.31
N ARG A 52 -11.08 8.95 -9.93
CA ARG A 52 -11.37 8.05 -11.03
C ARG A 52 -11.02 6.64 -10.65
N ARG A 53 -11.95 5.70 -10.86
CA ARG A 53 -11.72 4.27 -10.72
C ARG A 53 -11.28 3.71 -12.06
N MET A 54 -10.04 3.23 -12.10
CA MET A 54 -9.44 2.53 -13.22
C MET A 54 -9.53 1.03 -12.95
N ASP A 55 -10.26 0.31 -13.79
CA ASP A 55 -10.30 -1.16 -13.77
C ASP A 55 -9.28 -1.71 -14.77
N LEU A 56 -8.25 -2.38 -14.27
CA LEU A 56 -7.17 -2.97 -15.03
C LEU A 56 -7.62 -4.15 -15.91
N ASN A 57 -8.80 -4.73 -15.65
CA ASN A 57 -9.35 -5.79 -16.48
C ASN A 57 -9.97 -5.27 -17.78
N GLU A 58 -10.27 -3.97 -17.88
CA GLU A 58 -10.81 -3.38 -19.10
C GLU A 58 -9.78 -3.41 -20.23
N LYS A 59 -10.25 -3.64 -21.46
CA LYS A 59 -9.37 -3.77 -22.65
C LYS A 59 -8.43 -2.58 -22.83
N GLN A 60 -8.88 -1.35 -22.55
CA GLN A 60 -8.05 -0.15 -22.66
C GLN A 60 -6.93 -0.11 -21.61
N ASN A 61 -7.11 -0.75 -20.45
CA ASN A 61 -6.17 -0.73 -19.34
C ASN A 61 -5.29 -1.99 -19.25
N GLN A 62 -5.60 -3.05 -20.01
CA GLN A 62 -4.79 -4.28 -20.10
C GLN A 62 -3.29 -4.03 -20.33
N PRO A 63 -2.86 -3.04 -21.12
CA PRO A 63 -1.44 -2.66 -21.23
C PRO A 63 -0.72 -2.32 -19.91
N PHE A 64 -1.43 -1.81 -18.89
CA PHE A 64 -0.90 -1.59 -17.53
C PHE A 64 -0.90 -2.85 -16.66
N PHE A 65 -1.55 -3.91 -17.14
CA PHE A 65 -1.80 -5.16 -16.43
C PHE A 65 -1.39 -6.39 -17.24
N SER A 66 -0.33 -6.23 -18.02
CA SER A 66 0.22 -7.31 -18.82
C SER A 66 0.83 -8.39 -17.93
N LYS A 67 0.73 -9.64 -18.35
CA LYS A 67 1.19 -10.80 -17.56
C LYS A 67 2.67 -10.65 -17.19
N GLY A 68 2.98 -10.64 -15.90
CA GLY A 68 4.34 -10.51 -15.35
C GLY A 68 4.84 -9.07 -15.18
N ASN A 69 4.13 -8.10 -15.74
CA ASN A 69 4.42 -6.67 -15.72
C ASN A 69 3.17 -5.89 -15.24
N GLU A 70 2.51 -6.42 -14.22
CA GLU A 70 1.36 -5.79 -13.59
C GLU A 70 1.79 -4.58 -12.76
N ILE A 71 1.14 -3.43 -12.93
CA ILE A 71 1.42 -2.24 -12.11
C ILE A 71 1.34 -2.53 -10.59
N THR A 72 0.37 -3.34 -10.16
CA THR A 72 0.18 -3.71 -8.75
C THR A 72 1.32 -4.54 -8.19
N LYS A 73 1.98 -5.35 -9.02
CA LYS A 73 3.16 -6.13 -8.62
C LYS A 73 4.29 -5.19 -8.22
N TYR A 74 4.61 -4.20 -9.05
CA TYR A 74 5.65 -3.21 -8.71
C TYR A 74 5.32 -2.41 -7.47
N LEU A 75 4.06 -1.99 -7.30
CA LEU A 75 3.63 -1.27 -6.10
C LEU A 75 3.85 -2.11 -4.83
N MET A 76 3.48 -3.38 -4.86
CA MET A 76 3.68 -4.30 -3.73
C MET A 76 5.17 -4.54 -3.45
N GLU A 77 5.97 -4.83 -4.48
CA GLU A 77 7.42 -5.07 -4.36
C GLU A 77 8.17 -3.83 -3.85
N TRP A 78 7.78 -2.63 -4.29
CA TRP A 78 8.39 -1.39 -3.83
C TRP A 78 8.05 -1.03 -2.39
N VAL A 79 6.85 -1.37 -1.93
CA VAL A 79 6.50 -1.24 -0.51
C VAL A 79 7.26 -2.26 0.34
N GLN A 80 7.34 -3.52 -0.10
CA GLN A 80 8.07 -4.58 0.60
C GLN A 80 9.57 -4.25 0.71
N SER A 81 10.19 -3.77 -0.37
CA SER A 81 11.58 -3.29 -0.36
C SER A 81 11.76 -1.99 0.44
N GLY A 82 10.67 -1.26 0.73
CA GLY A 82 10.69 0.00 1.49
C GLY A 82 11.14 1.22 0.70
N VAL A 83 11.18 1.12 -0.63
CA VAL A 83 11.47 2.23 -1.52
C VAL A 83 10.25 3.15 -1.65
N LEU A 84 9.05 2.57 -1.66
CA LEU A 84 7.79 3.28 -1.76
C LEU A 84 7.10 3.39 -0.40
N GLN A 85 6.73 4.60 -0.02
CA GLN A 85 6.01 4.87 1.23
C GLN A 85 4.49 4.81 1.00
N PRO A 86 3.77 3.86 1.61
CA PRO A 86 2.31 3.84 1.58
C PRO A 86 1.69 4.85 2.58
N TYR A 87 0.49 5.32 2.26
CA TYR A 87 -0.35 6.20 3.06
C TYR A 87 -1.71 5.55 3.33
N ARG A 88 -2.37 5.97 4.42
CA ARG A 88 -3.69 5.46 4.81
C ARG A 88 -4.75 5.81 3.77
N ASN A 89 -4.75 7.07 3.34
CA ASN A 89 -5.77 7.67 2.49
C ASN A 89 -5.13 8.49 1.36
N ASP A 90 -5.93 8.79 0.34
CA ASP A 90 -5.66 9.65 -0.81
C ASP A 90 -5.20 11.08 -0.43
N SER A 91 -5.43 11.49 0.82
CA SER A 91 -4.97 12.78 1.37
C SER A 91 -3.46 12.85 1.63
N LEU A 92 -2.73 11.72 1.57
CA LEU A 92 -1.27 11.65 1.71
C LEU A 92 -0.68 12.26 3.00
N LYS A 93 -1.50 12.41 4.06
CA LYS A 93 -1.07 12.99 5.35
C LYS A 93 -0.52 11.94 6.31
N THR A 94 -1.22 10.81 6.40
CA THR A 94 -0.94 9.75 7.37
C THR A 94 -0.22 8.59 6.69
N LYS A 95 1.08 8.46 6.99
CA LYS A 95 1.91 7.34 6.51
C LYS A 95 1.54 6.06 7.26
N ILE A 96 1.58 4.93 6.58
CA ILE A 96 1.42 3.62 7.21
C ILE A 96 2.73 2.83 7.16
N THR A 97 2.92 1.91 8.10
CA THR A 97 4.08 1.03 8.12
C THR A 97 3.97 -0.04 7.03
N LYS A 98 5.08 -0.69 6.70
CA LYS A 98 5.08 -1.78 5.70
C LYS A 98 4.24 -2.95 6.20
N GLU A 99 4.33 -3.23 7.49
CA GLU A 99 3.60 -4.29 8.18
C GLU A 99 2.10 -4.03 8.13
N ASP A 100 1.66 -2.78 8.36
CA ASP A 100 0.24 -2.43 8.27
C ASP A 100 -0.29 -2.50 6.83
N PHE A 101 0.52 -2.12 5.84
CA PHE A 101 0.16 -2.30 4.44
C PHE A 101 -0.02 -3.78 4.07
N LEU A 102 0.90 -4.65 4.54
CA LEU A 102 0.79 -6.10 4.31
C LEU A 102 -0.42 -6.70 5.03
N LYS A 103 -0.74 -6.26 6.26
CA LYS A 103 -1.99 -6.67 6.95
C LYS A 103 -3.23 -6.31 6.15
N ASN A 104 -3.27 -5.15 5.49
CA ASN A 104 -4.40 -4.76 4.65
C ASN A 104 -4.54 -5.65 3.40
N LEU A 105 -3.45 -6.28 2.94
CA LEU A 105 -3.39 -7.20 1.81
C LEU A 105 -3.69 -8.66 2.17
N VAL A 106 -3.81 -9.00 3.46
CA VAL A 106 -4.16 -10.37 3.86
C VAL A 106 -5.61 -10.64 3.48
N ILE A 107 -5.85 -11.79 2.85
CA ILE A 107 -7.18 -12.30 2.55
C ILE A 107 -7.86 -12.61 3.88
N GLU A 108 -9.01 -12.01 4.11
CA GLU A 108 -9.83 -12.33 5.26
C GLU A 108 -10.45 -13.71 5.03
N ASN A 109 -9.82 -14.75 5.59
CA ASN A 109 -10.31 -16.12 5.48
C ASN A 109 -11.71 -16.24 6.12
N ILE A 110 -12.75 -16.33 5.30
CA ILE A 110 -14.09 -16.76 5.70
C ILE A 110 -14.00 -18.26 5.95
N GLY A 111 -13.85 -18.67 7.21
CA GLY A 111 -13.95 -20.09 7.60
C GLY A 111 -12.67 -20.74 8.11
N ASN A 112 -11.74 -20.00 8.69
CA ASN A 112 -10.71 -20.61 9.54
C ASN A 112 -11.01 -20.41 11.03
N ASP A 113 -12.16 -20.94 11.45
CA ASP A 113 -12.41 -21.29 12.87
C ASP A 113 -11.47 -22.43 13.34
N ASN A 114 -10.58 -22.92 12.47
CA ASN A 114 -9.49 -23.83 12.79
C ASN A 114 -8.15 -23.13 13.06
N ALA A 115 -8.08 -21.79 12.95
CA ALA A 115 -7.01 -21.05 13.59
C ALA A 115 -7.43 -20.85 15.06
N LEU A 116 -7.24 -21.90 15.87
CA LEU A 116 -7.40 -21.86 17.33
C LEU A 116 -6.87 -20.52 17.84
N SER A 117 -7.73 -19.76 18.51
CA SER A 117 -7.36 -18.50 19.13
C SER A 117 -6.16 -18.75 20.06
N ASP A 118 -5.37 -17.71 20.33
CA ASP A 118 -4.23 -17.84 21.23
C ASP A 118 -4.65 -18.36 22.62
N ALA A 119 -5.91 -18.14 23.00
CA ALA A 119 -6.53 -18.71 24.20
C ALA A 119 -6.83 -20.22 24.08
N GLU A 120 -7.26 -20.72 22.93
CA GLU A 120 -7.59 -22.13 22.71
C GLU A 120 -6.33 -22.99 22.52
N LYS A 121 -5.28 -22.45 21.89
CA LYS A 121 -3.95 -23.09 21.88
C LYS A 121 -3.34 -23.14 23.27
N ALA A 122 -3.52 -22.09 24.08
CA ALA A 122 -3.09 -22.09 25.48
C ALA A 122 -3.91 -23.05 26.34
N ALA A 123 -5.18 -23.31 25.98
CA ALA A 123 -6.06 -24.29 26.63
C ALA A 123 -5.84 -25.74 26.16
N GLY A 124 -4.88 -25.98 25.26
CA GLY A 124 -4.48 -27.34 24.85
C GLY A 124 -5.36 -27.98 23.77
N PHE A 125 -6.24 -27.22 23.11
CA PHE A 125 -6.92 -27.72 21.92
C PHE A 125 -5.93 -27.71 20.73
N GLY A 126 -5.73 -28.87 20.09
CA GLY A 126 -4.88 -29.03 18.91
C GLY A 126 -3.74 -30.04 19.02
N ASN A 127 -3.53 -30.69 20.18
CA ASN A 127 -2.50 -31.72 20.34
C ASN A 127 -3.11 -33.13 20.32
N GLU A 128 -3.76 -33.47 19.21
CA GLU A 128 -4.29 -34.81 18.97
C GLU A 128 -3.27 -35.61 18.16
N THR A 129 -2.22 -36.07 18.85
CA THR A 129 -1.46 -37.20 18.32
C THR A 129 -2.30 -38.44 18.55
N ALA A 130 -2.83 -38.99 17.46
CA ALA A 130 -3.62 -40.20 17.47
C ALA A 130 -2.84 -41.37 18.10
N THR A 131 -3.19 -41.74 19.33
CA THR A 131 -3.01 -43.11 19.84
C THR A 131 -4.21 -43.49 20.69
N GLY A 132 -5.06 -44.36 20.12
CA GLY A 132 -5.82 -45.38 20.84
C GLY A 132 -6.81 -44.91 21.91
N ALA A 133 -8.10 -44.92 21.56
CA ALA A 133 -9.22 -44.94 22.47
C ALA A 133 -9.02 -45.91 23.65
N THR A 134 -9.45 -45.53 24.86
CA THR A 134 -10.43 -46.31 25.66
C THR A 134 -11.03 -45.42 26.75
N THR A 135 -12.36 -45.45 26.75
CA THR A 135 -13.35 -44.95 27.70
C THR A 135 -12.97 -45.04 29.18
N THR A 136 -13.39 -44.01 29.92
CA THR A 136 -13.66 -44.03 31.36
C THR A 136 -14.44 -45.30 31.73
N GLY A 137 -13.73 -46.26 32.31
CA GLY A 137 -14.24 -47.53 32.81
C GLY A 137 -13.58 -47.83 34.15
N ALA A 138 -14.35 -48.48 35.01
CA ALA A 138 -14.15 -48.59 36.44
C ALA A 138 -12.81 -49.20 36.90
N ASP A 139 -12.49 -48.87 38.15
CA ASP A 139 -11.55 -49.53 39.07
C ASP A 139 -11.63 -51.05 39.01
N ASP A 140 -10.51 -51.72 38.70
CA ASP A 140 -10.31 -53.16 38.90
C ASP A 140 -8.97 -53.38 39.61
N GLY A 141 -9.04 -53.45 40.94
CA GLY A 141 -7.92 -53.74 41.82
C GLY A 141 -7.38 -55.17 41.68
N TRP A 142 -6.06 -55.28 41.50
CA TRP A 142 -5.27 -56.47 41.85
C TRP A 142 -3.78 -56.10 42.02
N GLY A 143 -3.24 -56.27 43.25
CA GLY A 143 -1.92 -55.76 43.74
C GLY A 143 -0.68 -56.48 43.19
N ASP A 144 0.57 -56.28 43.63
CA ASP A 144 1.29 -55.48 44.67
C ASP A 144 2.81 -55.63 44.31
N PRO A 145 3.82 -55.13 45.06
CA PRO A 145 4.23 -53.77 45.37
C PRO A 145 5.55 -53.36 44.65
N LYS A 146 5.93 -52.07 44.63
CA LYS A 146 7.30 -51.63 44.30
C LYS A 146 8.01 -51.02 45.55
N PRO A 147 9.29 -51.36 45.79
CA PRO A 147 10.01 -50.96 47.00
C PRO A 147 10.46 -49.47 46.97
N LYS A 148 10.64 -48.93 48.17
CA LYS A 148 11.04 -47.54 48.49
C LYS A 148 12.53 -47.25 48.27
N ALA A 149 12.80 -45.93 48.19
CA ALA A 149 14.05 -45.16 48.28
C ALA A 149 14.71 -44.86 46.92
N LEU A 150 15.09 -43.61 46.60
CA LEU A 150 15.93 -42.70 47.39
C LEU A 150 15.61 -41.21 47.20
N VAL A 151 15.75 -40.49 48.31
CA VAL A 151 15.90 -39.03 48.40
C VAL A 151 17.35 -38.67 48.05
N GLY A 152 17.54 -37.62 47.24
CA GLY A 152 18.84 -36.98 46.98
C GLY A 152 18.61 -35.60 46.38
N GLY A 153 18.80 -34.55 47.17
CA GLY A 153 18.44 -33.17 46.81
C GLY A 153 19.48 -32.42 45.99
N ALA A 154 19.04 -31.33 45.36
CA ALA A 154 19.79 -30.09 45.17
C ALA A 154 18.82 -28.97 44.74
N THR A 155 18.83 -27.88 45.49
CA THR A 155 18.20 -26.59 45.18
C THR A 155 18.99 -25.87 44.09
N THR A 156 18.35 -25.47 42.98
CA THR A 156 18.82 -24.36 42.12
C THR A 156 17.63 -23.66 41.45
N THR A 157 17.43 -22.40 41.86
CA THR A 157 17.09 -21.18 41.08
C THR A 157 16.29 -21.31 39.77
N PRO A 158 15.25 -20.46 39.53
CA PRO A 158 14.42 -20.52 38.33
C PRO A 158 15.26 -20.30 37.06
N ALA A 159 15.11 -21.20 36.10
CA ALA A 159 15.73 -21.09 34.79
C ALA A 159 15.20 -19.84 34.07
N LYS A 160 16.16 -19.15 33.46
CA LYS A 160 16.01 -18.00 32.58
C LYS A 160 15.14 -18.40 31.38
N ASN A 161 14.11 -17.61 31.09
CA ASN A 161 13.33 -17.76 29.87
C ASN A 161 14.19 -17.34 28.67
N ASP A 162 14.71 -18.32 27.96
CA ASP A 162 15.42 -18.12 26.70
C ASP A 162 14.37 -17.83 25.62
N GLY A 163 14.33 -16.57 25.16
CA GLY A 163 13.32 -15.99 24.26
C GLY A 163 13.32 -16.56 22.84
N PHE A 164 13.22 -17.88 22.69
CA PHE A 164 13.23 -18.60 21.43
C PHE A 164 11.85 -19.18 21.04
N ASN A 165 10.80 -18.94 21.84
CA ASN A 165 9.51 -19.59 21.61
C ASN A 165 8.30 -18.65 21.71
N ASN A 166 8.40 -17.48 21.08
CA ASN A 166 7.23 -16.79 20.55
C ASN A 166 7.41 -16.76 19.03
N PRO A 167 6.71 -17.59 18.24
CA PRO A 167 6.60 -17.31 16.82
C PRO A 167 5.86 -15.98 16.72
N THR A 168 6.60 -14.91 16.46
CA THR A 168 6.01 -13.71 15.84
C THR A 168 5.26 -14.23 14.62
N PRO A 169 3.98 -13.89 14.40
CA PRO A 169 3.23 -14.47 13.29
C PRO A 169 3.95 -14.14 11.99
N VAL A 170 4.70 -15.11 11.48
CA VAL A 170 5.29 -15.06 10.16
C VAL A 170 4.09 -15.21 9.25
N LEU A 171 3.71 -14.11 8.59
CA LEU A 171 2.70 -14.15 7.54
C LEU A 171 3.19 -15.16 6.51
N THR A 172 2.60 -16.36 6.54
CA THR A 172 2.86 -17.39 5.55
C THR A 172 2.50 -16.77 4.20
N VAL A 173 3.40 -16.87 3.22
CA VAL A 173 3.28 -16.26 1.87
C VAL A 173 2.01 -16.71 1.11
N GLY A 174 1.21 -17.63 1.66
CA GLY A 174 -0.05 -18.13 1.11
C GLY A 174 -1.31 -17.27 1.35
N ASP A 175 -1.31 -16.31 2.29
CA ASP A 175 -2.56 -15.61 2.69
C ASP A 175 -2.69 -14.16 2.15
N LEU A 176 -1.81 -13.73 1.24
CA LEU A 176 -1.84 -12.38 0.64
C LEU A 176 -2.58 -12.39 -0.70
N TYR A 177 -3.31 -11.30 -1.01
CA TYR A 177 -3.84 -11.10 -2.37
C TYR A 177 -2.70 -11.09 -3.39
N TYR A 178 -2.87 -11.84 -4.46
CA TYR A 178 -1.93 -11.81 -5.58
C TYR A 178 -2.04 -10.47 -6.32
N PRO A 179 -0.94 -9.94 -6.90
CA PRO A 179 -0.98 -8.71 -7.68
C PRO A 179 -2.05 -8.72 -8.78
N LYS A 180 -2.25 -9.88 -9.41
CA LYS A 180 -3.24 -10.08 -10.48
C LYS A 180 -4.70 -10.04 -10.01
N GLN A 181 -4.96 -10.25 -8.71
CA GLN A 181 -6.30 -10.15 -8.14
C GLN A 181 -6.69 -8.70 -7.83
N LEU A 182 -5.69 -7.84 -7.62
CA LEU A 182 -5.87 -6.42 -7.35
C LEU A 182 -6.05 -5.67 -8.67
N SER A 183 -7.23 -5.75 -9.28
CA SER A 183 -7.48 -5.14 -10.59
C SER A 183 -7.91 -3.68 -10.53
N ILE A 184 -8.21 -3.13 -9.34
CA ILE A 184 -8.84 -1.82 -9.22
C ILE A 184 -7.86 -0.81 -8.62
N LEU A 185 -7.65 0.27 -9.36
CA LEU A 185 -6.90 1.43 -8.91
C LEU A 185 -7.82 2.65 -8.85
N GLU A 186 -7.75 3.40 -7.76
CA GLU A 186 -8.38 4.71 -7.67
C GLU A 186 -7.32 5.80 -7.86
N ILE A 187 -7.54 6.65 -8.85
CA ILE A 187 -6.69 7.77 -9.22
C ILE A 187 -7.36 9.03 -8.70
N ARG A 188 -6.71 9.71 -7.76
CA ARG A 188 -7.08 11.08 -7.38
C ARG A 188 -6.29 12.06 -8.22
N GLU A 189 -7.01 12.93 -8.91
CA GLU A 189 -6.44 13.98 -9.74
C GLU A 189 -7.10 15.33 -9.48
N ASP A 190 -6.36 16.39 -9.74
CA ASP A 190 -6.86 17.74 -9.75
C ASP A 190 -6.97 18.19 -11.21
N ALA A 191 -8.18 18.46 -11.69
CA ALA A 191 -8.44 19.10 -12.98
C ALA A 191 -8.25 20.61 -12.82
N ILE A 192 -7.24 21.16 -13.50
CA ILE A 192 -6.74 22.51 -13.33
C ILE A 192 -6.82 23.25 -14.67
N PHE A 193 -7.52 24.37 -14.71
CA PHE A 193 -7.47 25.26 -15.87
C PHE A 193 -6.34 26.28 -15.67
N ASP A 194 -5.30 26.19 -16.51
CA ASP A 194 -4.15 27.10 -16.49
C ASP A 194 -4.48 28.37 -17.28
N LYS A 195 -4.50 29.51 -16.60
CA LYS A 195 -4.81 30.82 -17.20
C LYS A 195 -3.79 31.27 -18.24
N GLN A 196 -2.53 30.83 -18.13
CA GLN A 196 -1.47 31.27 -19.05
C GLN A 196 -1.50 30.49 -20.36
N ARG A 197 -1.87 29.20 -20.28
CA ARG A 197 -1.87 28.30 -21.43
C ARG A 197 -3.26 28.05 -22.00
N SER A 198 -4.30 28.55 -21.34
CA SER A 198 -5.72 28.36 -21.67
C SER A 198 -6.06 26.89 -21.94
N ARG A 199 -5.56 25.98 -21.11
CA ARG A 199 -5.72 24.53 -21.27
C ARG A 199 -6.11 23.88 -19.96
N LEU A 200 -6.94 22.85 -20.06
CA LEU A 200 -7.26 21.98 -18.93
C LEU A 200 -6.15 20.93 -18.75
N TYR A 201 -5.53 20.91 -17.57
CA TYR A 201 -4.57 19.89 -17.17
C TYR A 201 -5.19 18.97 -16.12
N TYR A 202 -4.95 17.67 -16.25
CA TYR A 202 -5.27 16.70 -15.23
C TYR A 202 -4.01 16.30 -14.49
N ASP A 203 -3.84 16.81 -13.26
CA ASP A 203 -2.66 16.55 -12.44
C ASP A 203 -2.94 15.45 -11.41
N ILE A 204 -2.40 14.26 -11.65
CA ILE A 204 -2.56 13.10 -10.77
C ILE A 204 -1.79 13.35 -9.47
N GLN A 205 -2.47 13.25 -8.33
CA GLN A 205 -1.89 13.45 -7.00
C GLN A 205 -1.53 12.12 -6.35
N SER A 206 -2.45 11.16 -6.37
CA SER A 206 -2.27 9.87 -5.73
C SER A 206 -2.95 8.73 -6.47
N ILE A 207 -2.37 7.54 -6.35
CA ILE A 207 -2.96 6.28 -6.80
C ILE A 207 -3.18 5.41 -5.58
N THR A 208 -4.37 4.84 -5.44
CA THR A 208 -4.77 3.96 -4.34
C THR A 208 -5.09 2.58 -4.89
N ILE A 209 -4.57 1.53 -4.24
CA ILE A 209 -4.97 0.16 -4.54
C ILE A 209 -6.22 -0.17 -3.74
N ILE A 210 -7.22 -0.72 -4.43
CA ILE A 210 -8.48 -1.16 -3.84
C ILE A 210 -8.62 -2.67 -4.04
N ILE A 211 -8.93 -3.39 -2.97
CA ILE A 211 -9.43 -4.77 -3.08
C ILE A 211 -10.92 -4.67 -3.42
N PRO A 212 -11.34 -5.28 -4.54
CA PRO A 212 -12.73 -5.19 -4.97
C PRO A 212 -13.67 -5.94 -4.01
N ALA A 213 -14.88 -5.41 -3.84
CA ALA A 213 -15.90 -5.94 -2.94
C ALA A 213 -16.17 -7.45 -3.09
N ASN A 214 -16.07 -7.99 -4.31
CA ASN A 214 -16.27 -9.42 -4.60
C ASN A 214 -15.23 -10.34 -3.96
N MET A 215 -14.08 -9.80 -3.55
CA MET A 215 -13.00 -10.56 -2.92
C MET A 215 -12.91 -10.35 -1.41
N THR A 216 -13.68 -9.41 -0.87
CA THR A 216 -13.71 -9.10 0.56
C THR A 216 -14.89 -9.79 1.25
N THR A 217 -14.70 -10.24 2.49
CA THR A 217 -15.76 -10.83 3.32
C THR A 217 -16.88 -9.84 3.61
N ALA A 218 -16.53 -8.57 3.83
CA ALA A 218 -17.48 -7.52 4.15
C ALA A 218 -18.36 -7.12 2.95
N GLY A 219 -17.99 -7.51 1.72
CA GLY A 219 -18.71 -7.10 0.51
C GLY A 219 -18.56 -5.61 0.17
N PHE A 220 -17.52 -4.95 0.69
CA PHE A 220 -17.23 -3.54 0.43
C PHE A 220 -15.81 -3.38 -0.13
N ASP A 221 -15.62 -2.37 -0.97
CA ASP A 221 -14.30 -2.03 -1.50
C ASP A 221 -13.36 -1.65 -0.33
N LYS A 222 -12.23 -2.35 -0.20
CA LYS A 222 -11.26 -2.14 0.88
C LYS A 222 -10.02 -1.43 0.35
N ASN A 223 -9.74 -0.25 0.91
CA ASN A 223 -8.52 0.51 0.58
C ASN A 223 -7.30 -0.17 1.20
N VAL A 224 -6.33 -0.56 0.37
CA VAL A 224 -5.10 -1.19 0.83
C VAL A 224 -4.09 -0.14 1.29
N GLY A 225 -3.88 0.86 0.44
CA GLY A 225 -2.94 1.94 0.65
C GLY A 225 -2.90 2.89 -0.54
N SER A 226 -2.66 4.16 -0.23
CA SER A 226 -2.51 5.24 -1.20
C SER A 226 -1.04 5.60 -1.37
N PHE A 227 -0.67 5.98 -2.58
CA PHE A 227 0.70 6.31 -2.96
C PHE A 227 0.75 7.69 -3.59
N ARG A 228 1.78 8.47 -3.25
CA ARG A 228 2.04 9.74 -3.91
C ARG A 228 2.48 9.48 -5.35
N TYR A 229 1.76 10.03 -6.32
CA TYR A 229 2.06 9.80 -7.73
C TYR A 229 3.42 10.34 -8.15
N LYS A 230 3.88 11.47 -7.58
CA LYS A 230 5.22 12.00 -7.82
C LYS A 230 6.37 11.07 -7.45
N ASP A 231 6.20 10.27 -6.41
CA ASP A 231 7.22 9.29 -6.05
C ASP A 231 7.11 8.05 -6.96
N LEU A 232 5.90 7.67 -7.36
CA LEU A 232 5.68 6.64 -8.38
C LEU A 232 6.25 6.98 -9.75
N ASP A 233 6.05 8.19 -10.26
CA ASP A 233 6.58 8.64 -11.56
C ASP A 233 8.11 8.48 -11.62
N LYS A 234 8.82 8.85 -10.54
CA LYS A 234 10.27 8.64 -10.43
C LYS A 234 10.63 7.17 -10.47
N LEU A 235 9.89 6.32 -9.76
CA LEU A 235 10.16 4.88 -9.71
C LEU A 235 9.90 4.21 -11.05
N PHE A 236 8.78 4.51 -11.71
CA PHE A 236 8.47 4.05 -13.06
C PHE A 236 9.58 4.46 -14.04
N ARG A 237 10.04 5.71 -14.02
CA ARG A 237 11.13 6.18 -14.89
C ARG A 237 12.48 5.53 -14.57
N SER A 238 12.74 5.23 -13.29
CA SER A 238 14.00 4.61 -12.86
C SER A 238 14.09 3.13 -13.20
N ASN A 239 12.94 2.46 -13.42
CA ASN A 239 12.88 1.03 -13.70
C ASN A 239 12.52 0.76 -15.18
N PRO A 240 13.48 0.31 -16.00
CA PRO A 240 13.22 -0.02 -17.40
C PRO A 240 12.21 -1.15 -17.60
N ASN A 241 12.00 -2.00 -16.58
CA ASN A 241 11.04 -3.10 -16.65
C ASN A 241 9.59 -2.65 -16.50
N CYS A 242 9.33 -1.44 -15.97
CA CYS A 242 7.98 -0.89 -15.83
C CYS A 242 7.47 -0.37 -17.17
N VAL A 243 6.98 -1.30 -17.98
CA VAL A 243 6.58 -1.04 -19.36
C VAL A 243 5.06 -1.02 -19.49
N TRP A 244 4.53 -0.08 -20.24
CA TRP A 244 3.18 -0.12 -20.77
C TRP A 244 3.21 -0.89 -22.09
N TYR A 245 2.55 -2.05 -22.12
CA TYR A 245 2.62 -2.95 -23.28
C TYR A 245 1.73 -2.46 -24.41
N ASN A 246 2.35 -1.97 -25.47
CA ASN A 246 1.63 -1.55 -26.67
C ASN A 246 1.21 -2.76 -27.52
N GLU A 247 -0.06 -3.15 -27.43
CA GLU A 247 -0.64 -4.25 -28.23
C GLU A 247 -0.69 -3.95 -29.73
N GLN A 248 -0.77 -2.67 -30.12
CA GLN A 248 -0.88 -2.28 -31.53
C GLN A 248 0.49 -2.22 -32.23
N ASN A 249 1.56 -1.96 -31.46
CA ASN A 249 2.92 -1.89 -31.97
C ASN A 249 3.92 -2.37 -30.92
N GLU A 250 4.28 -3.66 -30.99
CA GLU A 250 5.19 -4.31 -30.04
C GLU A 250 6.62 -3.73 -30.08
N ALA A 251 7.02 -3.09 -31.19
CA ALA A 251 8.33 -2.45 -31.28
C ALA A 251 8.44 -1.16 -30.45
N GLN A 252 7.30 -0.59 -30.02
CA GLN A 252 7.24 0.70 -29.33
C GLN A 252 6.41 0.61 -28.05
N HIS A 253 6.83 -0.24 -27.14
CA HIS A 253 6.37 -0.15 -25.77
C HIS A 253 6.84 1.17 -25.11
N LYS A 254 6.04 1.69 -24.17
CA LYS A 254 6.34 2.94 -23.46
C LYS A 254 6.63 2.65 -21.99
N ASN A 255 7.23 3.59 -21.27
CA ASN A 255 7.30 3.46 -19.81
C ASN A 255 5.91 3.74 -19.19
N MET A 256 5.60 3.11 -18.05
CA MET A 256 4.32 3.36 -17.36
C MET A 256 4.11 4.83 -17.00
N ALA A 257 5.16 5.56 -16.60
CA ALA A 257 5.06 7.00 -16.32
C ALA A 257 4.61 7.80 -17.55
N ASP A 258 5.20 7.49 -18.71
CA ASP A 258 4.84 8.16 -19.97
C ASP A 258 3.41 7.78 -20.41
N ALA A 259 2.97 6.56 -20.13
CA ALA A 259 1.61 6.13 -20.42
C ALA A 259 0.56 6.86 -19.55
N PHE A 260 0.86 7.14 -18.29
CA PHE A 260 0.03 7.99 -17.44
C PHE A 260 0.05 9.46 -17.89
N ASP A 261 1.22 9.99 -18.25
CA ASP A 261 1.35 11.36 -18.77
C ASP A 261 0.55 11.56 -20.08
N LEU A 262 0.58 10.57 -20.98
CA LEU A 262 -0.21 10.53 -22.21
C LEU A 262 -1.67 10.11 -21.98
N ARG A 263 -2.04 9.81 -20.73
CA ARG A 263 -3.38 9.39 -20.33
C ARG A 263 -3.91 8.21 -21.15
N LEU A 264 -3.05 7.22 -21.42
CA LEU A 264 -3.37 6.00 -22.17
C LEU A 264 -4.21 4.99 -21.36
N PHE A 265 -4.99 5.49 -20.40
CA PHE A 265 -5.86 4.71 -19.53
C PHE A 265 -7.29 5.21 -19.63
N HIS A 266 -8.23 4.30 -19.38
CA HIS A 266 -9.63 4.59 -19.20
C HIS A 266 -9.98 4.48 -17.71
N ALA A 267 -10.58 5.51 -17.12
CA ALA A 267 -10.99 5.48 -15.73
C ALA A 267 -12.27 6.27 -15.51
N ARG A 268 -13.28 5.61 -14.93
CA ARG A 268 -14.60 6.19 -14.66
C ARG A 268 -14.53 7.13 -13.46
N LEU A 269 -15.15 8.29 -13.57
CA LEU A 269 -15.28 9.22 -12.46
C LEU A 269 -16.22 8.65 -11.37
N THR A 270 -15.71 8.49 -10.15
CA THR A 270 -16.48 7.98 -8.99
C THR A 270 -16.89 9.08 -8.04
N LYS A 271 -16.08 10.14 -7.94
CA LYS A 271 -16.31 11.22 -6.98
C LYS A 271 -15.78 12.55 -7.49
N LYS A 272 -16.51 13.59 -7.12
CA LYS A 272 -16.13 15.00 -7.27
C LYS A 272 -15.98 15.61 -5.89
N GLY A 273 -14.99 16.49 -5.73
CA GLY A 273 -14.74 17.21 -4.49
C GLY A 273 -16.03 17.88 -4.00
N ASN A 274 -16.45 17.51 -2.79
CA ASN A 274 -17.66 18.00 -2.16
C ASN A 274 -17.45 18.09 -0.63
N SER A 275 -18.38 18.76 0.05
CA SER A 275 -18.26 19.03 1.49
C SER A 275 -18.48 17.81 2.38
N LYS A 276 -19.22 16.79 1.91
CA LYS A 276 -19.56 15.61 2.70
C LYS A 276 -18.61 14.44 2.48
N ASP A 277 -17.72 14.57 1.52
CA ASP A 277 -16.82 13.53 1.04
C ASP A 277 -17.52 12.30 0.44
N ASP A 278 -18.80 12.45 0.05
CA ASP A 278 -19.61 11.38 -0.54
C ASP A 278 -19.20 11.08 -1.99
N ASP A 279 -19.39 9.84 -2.45
CA ASP A 279 -19.24 9.47 -3.86
C ASP A 279 -20.49 9.81 -4.68
N LEU A 280 -20.39 9.76 -6.01
CA LEU A 280 -21.51 10.06 -6.90
C LEU A 280 -22.67 9.08 -6.68
N ASP A 281 -22.38 7.83 -6.36
CA ASP A 281 -23.40 6.81 -6.17
C ASP A 281 -24.26 7.12 -4.92
N THR A 282 -23.65 7.57 -3.82
CA THR A 282 -24.37 8.01 -2.61
C THR A 282 -25.12 9.33 -2.82
N ILE A 283 -24.51 10.32 -3.49
CA ILE A 283 -25.13 11.63 -3.72
C ILE A 283 -26.41 11.51 -4.55
N TYR A 284 -26.39 10.66 -5.57
CA TYR A 284 -27.48 10.53 -6.54
C TYR A 284 -28.38 9.30 -6.32
N GLY A 285 -28.21 8.60 -5.20
CA GLY A 285 -29.14 7.56 -4.74
C GLY A 285 -29.06 6.24 -5.48
N GLY A 286 -27.89 5.86 -5.99
CA GLY A 286 -27.62 4.51 -6.49
C GLY A 286 -26.67 4.44 -7.69
N ALA A 287 -26.10 3.25 -7.91
CA ALA A 287 -25.05 3.01 -8.92
C ALA A 287 -25.45 3.39 -10.36
N LYS A 288 -26.71 3.18 -10.75
CA LYS A 288 -27.18 3.57 -12.10
C LYS A 288 -27.15 5.08 -12.30
N GLN A 289 -27.64 5.83 -11.31
CA GLN A 289 -27.65 7.29 -11.39
C GLN A 289 -26.24 7.83 -11.26
N GLY A 290 -25.42 7.28 -10.35
CA GLY A 290 -24.01 7.64 -10.22
C GLY A 290 -23.22 7.42 -11.51
N LEU A 291 -23.50 6.34 -12.27
CA LEU A 291 -22.90 6.12 -13.59
C LEU A 291 -23.31 7.19 -14.62
N ILE A 292 -24.60 7.52 -14.70
CA ILE A 292 -25.08 8.59 -15.59
C ILE A 292 -24.44 9.93 -15.22
N GLN A 293 -24.37 10.23 -13.92
CA GLN A 293 -23.79 11.46 -13.42
C GLN A 293 -22.28 11.53 -13.62
N SER A 294 -21.56 10.41 -13.54
CA SER A 294 -20.16 10.31 -13.94
C SER A 294 -19.95 10.79 -15.37
N GLN A 295 -20.75 10.28 -16.31
CA GLN A 295 -20.66 10.67 -17.73
C GLN A 295 -21.06 12.14 -17.93
N GLN A 296 -22.16 12.58 -17.29
CA GLN A 296 -22.59 13.98 -17.36
C GLN A 296 -21.55 14.95 -16.80
N LEU A 297 -20.85 14.57 -15.73
CA LEU A 297 -19.81 15.39 -15.15
C LEU A 297 -18.57 15.45 -16.05
N GLU A 298 -18.21 14.35 -16.72
CA GLU A 298 -17.17 14.37 -17.75
C GLU A 298 -17.54 15.27 -18.94
N TYR A 299 -18.78 15.17 -19.44
CA TYR A 299 -19.26 16.08 -20.49
C TYR A 299 -19.23 17.53 -20.03
N LYS A 300 -19.62 17.81 -18.78
CA LYS A 300 -19.56 19.15 -18.22
C LYS A 300 -18.14 19.69 -18.10
N LEU A 301 -17.15 18.83 -17.83
CA LEU A 301 -15.73 19.24 -17.82
C LEU A 301 -15.25 19.62 -19.22
N MET A 302 -15.63 18.84 -20.25
CA MET A 302 -15.33 19.15 -21.64
C MET A 302 -16.04 20.41 -22.13
N GLU A 303 -17.33 20.57 -21.81
CA GLU A 303 -18.11 21.75 -22.16
C GLU A 303 -17.54 22.99 -21.47
N MET A 304 -17.17 22.88 -20.19
CA MET A 304 -16.53 23.98 -19.48
C MET A 304 -15.19 24.35 -20.14
N GLU A 305 -14.36 23.36 -20.50
CA GLU A 305 -13.14 23.64 -21.27
C GLU A 305 -13.51 24.41 -22.54
N HIS A 306 -14.37 23.84 -23.40
CA HIS A 306 -14.79 24.44 -24.67
C HIS A 306 -15.32 25.88 -24.51
N ASN A 307 -16.20 26.13 -23.54
CA ASN A 307 -16.77 27.46 -23.28
C ASN A 307 -15.71 28.48 -22.86
N LEU A 308 -14.60 28.06 -22.21
CA LEU A 308 -13.49 28.96 -21.91
C LEU A 308 -12.66 29.33 -23.16
N TRP A 309 -12.83 28.63 -24.29
CA TRP A 309 -12.18 28.96 -25.57
C TRP A 309 -13.04 29.86 -26.48
N GLU A 310 -14.36 29.95 -26.27
CA GLU A 310 -15.27 30.71 -27.14
C GLU A 310 -15.43 32.20 -26.77
N TYR A 311 -14.58 32.75 -25.88
CA TYR A 311 -14.65 34.15 -25.43
C TYR A 311 -13.67 35.09 -26.13
#